data_AF-A0A971FAW6-F1
#
_entry.id   AF-A0A971FAW6-F1
#
_cell.length_a   1.000
_cell.length_b   1.000
_cell.length_c   1.000
_cell.angle_alpha   90.00
_cell.angle_beta   90.00
_cell.angle_gamma   90.00
#
_symmetry.space_group_name_H-M   'P 1'
#
loop_
_entity.id
_entity.type
_entity.pdbx_description
1 polymer ?
#
loop_
_entity_poly.entity_id
_entity_poly.type
_entity_poly.pdbx_seq_one_letter_code
_entity_poly.pdbx_strand_id
1 'polypeptide(L)'
;MTGEHERLSEKDPLRLCPECRMPISILANRCRFCGAAVGKPRKEVETLTVQDLGGDDASTYTVSGNVMEALKSFMTEEQAATDKAREEEDARKASWLGRRRSGQETAPEESGLPPLDPAHSNLADLGARPSTPSQIKARRQAAARSREIGRKIFLFGAITAGLVLLFLGTNFAVARIKEMRARNTPEGFVYPNKAMEMLAAGTPSADCIEEALTAVRHNDTPENRAILEKVRLQVISEVEAGLSCVPFAQEKLDKASALINRVGMKDSDTKTTELLDRVNRELAYFKFVLVSTEGEGGKAVFRLNNSYLSEKEQTVAEGELLQDRFLVKKVGSTFVRLEDTKVASENGAPRALMARKMSPVGSM
;
A
#
# COMPACT_ATOMS: atom_id res chain seq x y z
N MET A 1 7.27 -25.63 -17.76
CA MET A 1 8.51 -25.12 -17.14
C MET A 1 8.60 -23.60 -17.34
N THR A 2 7.73 -22.84 -16.67
CA THR A 2 7.63 -21.37 -16.83
C THR A 2 7.31 -20.71 -15.49
N GLY A 3 7.92 -21.18 -14.41
CA GLY A 3 7.59 -20.78 -13.03
C GLY A 3 8.71 -20.10 -12.24
N GLU A 4 9.89 -19.85 -12.84
CA GLU A 4 11.06 -19.35 -12.09
C GLU A 4 11.54 -17.95 -12.50
N HIS A 5 10.92 -17.31 -13.51
CA HIS A 5 11.34 -15.97 -13.95
C HIS A 5 10.60 -14.80 -13.27
N GLU A 6 9.61 -15.07 -12.42
CA GLU A 6 8.75 -14.03 -11.84
C GLU A 6 9.16 -13.58 -10.42
N ARG A 7 10.24 -14.14 -9.87
CA ARG A 7 10.72 -13.81 -8.51
C ARG A 7 12.02 -13.00 -8.44
N LEU A 8 12.51 -12.50 -9.57
CA LEU A 8 13.67 -11.60 -9.63
C LEU A 8 13.37 -10.41 -10.55
N SER A 9 12.66 -9.40 -10.04
CA SER A 9 12.83 -8.02 -10.53
C SER A 9 12.20 -7.02 -9.55
N GLU A 10 12.86 -6.79 -8.41
CA GLU A 10 13.08 -5.38 -8.05
C GLU A 10 13.69 -4.74 -9.30
N LYS A 11 12.99 -3.74 -9.86
CA LYS A 11 13.25 -3.19 -11.20
C LYS A 11 14.74 -2.89 -11.37
N ASP A 12 15.45 -3.78 -12.04
CA ASP A 12 16.86 -3.57 -12.38
C ASP A 12 16.97 -2.21 -13.08
N PRO A 13 17.82 -1.30 -12.60
CA PRO A 13 17.93 0.01 -13.21
C PRO A 13 18.35 -0.15 -14.68
N LEU A 14 17.59 0.49 -15.57
CA LEU A 14 17.77 0.41 -17.02
C LEU A 14 18.59 1.61 -17.52
N ARG A 15 19.49 1.36 -18.45
CA ARG A 15 20.22 2.39 -19.21
C ARG A 15 19.89 2.30 -20.70
N LEU A 16 20.12 3.36 -21.45
CA LEU A 16 19.95 3.34 -22.90
C LEU A 16 21.22 2.81 -23.58
N CYS A 17 21.05 1.96 -24.59
CA CYS A 17 22.16 1.57 -25.46
C CYS A 17 22.68 2.81 -26.23
N PRO A 18 24.01 3.05 -26.28
CA PRO A 18 24.57 4.21 -26.98
C PRO A 18 24.34 4.16 -28.49
N GLU A 19 24.22 2.96 -29.08
CA GLU A 19 24.03 2.79 -30.53
C GLU A 19 22.54 2.90 -30.93
N CYS A 20 21.68 2.09 -30.35
CA CYS A 20 20.28 1.97 -30.77
C CYS A 20 19.27 2.67 -29.86
N ARG A 21 19.72 3.28 -28.76
CA ARG A 21 18.87 3.95 -27.75
C ARG A 21 17.73 3.10 -27.16
N MET A 22 17.79 1.79 -27.30
CA MET A 22 16.86 0.87 -26.63
C MET A 22 17.26 0.65 -25.17
N PRO A 23 16.30 0.44 -24.25
CA PRO A 23 16.57 0.19 -22.85
C PRO A 23 17.24 -1.18 -22.67
N ILE A 24 18.37 -1.19 -21.97
CA ILE A 24 19.16 -2.37 -21.61
C ILE A 24 19.42 -2.33 -20.11
N SER A 25 19.63 -3.48 -19.45
CA SER A 25 20.00 -3.47 -18.03
C SER A 25 21.35 -2.77 -17.82
N ILE A 26 21.54 -2.10 -16.69
CA ILE A 26 22.82 -1.45 -16.36
C ILE A 26 23.99 -2.44 -16.42
N LEU A 27 23.75 -3.70 -16.03
CA LEU A 27 24.75 -4.76 -16.03
C LEU A 27 24.97 -5.43 -17.40
N ALA A 28 24.21 -5.06 -18.44
CA ALA A 28 24.35 -5.65 -19.78
C ALA A 28 25.66 -5.20 -20.44
N ASN A 29 26.46 -6.18 -20.87
CA ASN A 29 27.70 -5.98 -21.65
C ASN A 29 27.48 -6.05 -23.17
N ARG A 30 26.28 -6.44 -23.61
CA ARG A 30 25.83 -6.44 -25.01
C ARG A 30 24.38 -6.01 -25.08
N CYS A 31 24.04 -5.22 -26.10
CA CYS A 31 22.66 -4.86 -26.36
C CYS A 31 21.89 -6.07 -26.91
N ARG A 32 20.72 -6.38 -26.31
CA ARG A 32 19.84 -7.44 -26.81
C ARG A 32 19.22 -7.13 -28.18
N PHE A 33 19.09 -5.84 -28.51
CA PHE A 33 18.41 -5.39 -29.73
C PHE A 33 19.37 -5.27 -30.92
N CYS A 34 20.50 -4.56 -30.77
CA CYS A 34 21.44 -4.33 -31.88
C CYS A 34 22.73 -5.18 -31.81
N GLY A 35 22.94 -5.96 -30.75
CA GLY A 35 24.14 -6.79 -30.58
C GLY A 35 25.44 -6.05 -30.27
N ALA A 36 25.43 -4.71 -30.25
CA ALA A 36 26.62 -3.91 -29.96
C ALA A 36 27.16 -4.17 -28.54
N ALA A 37 28.49 -4.26 -28.43
CA ALA A 37 29.18 -4.41 -27.16
C ALA A 37 29.15 -3.08 -26.40
N VAL A 38 28.45 -3.06 -25.28
CA VAL A 38 28.35 -1.89 -24.40
C VAL A 38 29.33 -2.10 -23.25
N GLY A 39 30.30 -1.20 -23.11
CA GLY A 39 31.32 -1.28 -22.07
C GLY A 39 30.71 -1.43 -20.67
N LYS A 40 31.43 -2.15 -19.78
CA LYS A 40 31.07 -2.27 -18.37
C LYS A 40 30.95 -0.86 -17.77
N PRO A 41 29.85 -0.52 -17.09
CA PRO A 41 29.75 0.74 -16.38
C PRO A 41 30.96 0.86 -15.44
N ARG A 42 31.69 1.98 -15.52
CA ARG A 42 32.66 2.29 -14.47
C ARG A 42 31.83 2.45 -13.20
N LYS A 43 32.09 1.60 -12.21
CA LYS A 43 31.45 1.69 -10.90
C LYS A 43 31.82 3.07 -10.36
N GLU A 44 30.89 4.03 -10.46
CA GLU A 44 31.06 5.33 -9.81
C GLU A 44 31.26 5.02 -8.33
N VAL A 45 32.30 5.61 -7.76
CA VAL A 45 32.62 5.43 -6.35
C VAL A 45 31.42 5.98 -5.59
N GLU A 46 30.62 5.07 -5.01
CA GLU A 46 29.47 5.42 -4.19
C GLU A 46 29.97 6.28 -3.02
N THR A 47 29.85 7.59 -3.15
CA THR A 47 30.03 8.52 -2.05
C THR A 47 28.77 8.43 -1.21
N LEU A 48 28.77 7.54 -0.22
CA LEU A 48 27.72 7.44 0.78
C LEU A 48 27.51 8.83 1.39
N THR A 49 26.31 9.37 1.20
CA THR A 49 25.95 10.65 1.81
C THR A 49 25.54 10.40 3.27
N VAL A 50 25.62 11.42 4.13
CA VAL A 50 25.23 11.30 5.55
C VAL A 50 23.78 10.81 5.71
N GLN A 51 22.92 11.02 4.70
CA GLN A 51 21.57 10.47 4.65
C GLN A 51 21.52 8.95 4.44
N ASP A 52 22.46 8.37 3.70
CA ASP A 52 22.57 6.92 3.50
C ASP A 52 23.15 6.22 4.74
N LEU A 53 23.86 6.97 5.60
CA LEU A 53 24.37 6.53 6.90
C LEU A 53 23.41 6.81 8.07
N GLY A 54 22.16 7.22 7.79
CA GLY A 54 21.11 7.36 8.80
C GLY A 54 20.71 8.79 9.15
N GLY A 55 21.29 9.82 8.52
CA GLY A 55 20.92 11.22 8.75
C GLY A 55 21.29 11.72 10.14
N ASP A 56 21.56 13.02 10.27
CA ASP A 56 21.68 13.68 11.58
C ASP A 56 20.28 13.83 12.19
N ASP A 57 19.73 12.73 12.69
CA ASP A 57 18.62 12.80 13.62
C ASP A 57 19.15 13.43 14.92
N ALA A 58 18.97 14.75 15.05
CA ALA A 58 18.88 15.41 16.34
C ALA A 58 17.60 14.93 17.07
N SER A 59 17.46 13.62 17.26
CA SER A 59 16.50 13.05 18.17
C SER A 59 16.95 13.50 19.56
N THR A 60 16.18 14.38 20.17
CA THR A 60 16.29 14.62 21.61
C THR A 60 15.99 13.26 22.26
N TYR A 61 17.03 12.56 22.71
CA TYR A 61 16.93 11.24 23.30
C TYR A 61 16.14 11.35 24.62
N THR A 62 14.81 11.27 24.53
CA THR A 62 13.96 11.11 25.69
C THR A 62 14.08 9.65 26.09
N VAL A 63 14.96 9.39 27.06
CA VAL A 63 15.08 8.09 27.73
C VAL A 63 13.66 7.67 28.13
N SER A 64 13.17 6.57 27.58
CA SER A 64 11.85 6.06 27.93
C SER A 64 11.81 5.81 29.44
N GLY A 65 10.73 6.25 30.11
CA GLY A 65 10.61 6.18 31.57
C GLY A 65 10.93 4.80 32.16
N ASN A 66 10.65 3.74 31.40
CA ASN A 66 10.94 2.36 31.78
C ASN A 66 12.43 2.03 31.87
N VAL A 67 13.29 2.65 31.06
CA VAL A 67 14.75 2.40 31.11
C VAL A 67 15.37 3.13 32.29
N MET A 68 14.88 4.34 32.62
CA MET A 68 15.28 5.06 33.83
C MET A 68 14.83 4.34 35.10
N GLU A 69 13.65 3.72 35.09
CA GLU A 69 13.16 2.89 36.19
C GLU A 69 13.98 1.60 36.32
N ALA A 70 14.33 0.94 35.22
CA ALA A 70 15.20 -0.23 35.22
C ALA A 70 16.64 0.07 35.68
N LEU A 71 17.18 1.23 35.31
CA LEU A 71 18.49 1.69 35.80
C LEU A 71 18.43 2.04 37.29
N LYS A 72 17.36 2.70 37.75
CA LYS A 72 17.17 2.95 39.19
C LYS A 72 16.99 1.66 39.97
N SER A 73 16.22 0.69 39.46
CA SER A 73 16.05 -0.60 40.12
C SER A 73 17.37 -1.36 40.20
N PHE A 74 18.17 -1.34 39.14
CA PHE A 74 19.49 -1.97 39.13
C PHE A 74 20.45 -1.29 40.11
N MET A 75 20.49 0.05 40.15
CA MET A 75 21.31 0.78 41.11
C MET A 75 20.87 0.54 42.55
N THR A 76 19.57 0.44 42.82
CA THR A 76 19.08 0.10 44.17
C THR A 76 19.37 -1.34 44.55
N GLU A 77 19.35 -2.26 43.59
CA GLU A 77 19.69 -3.67 43.82
C GLU A 77 21.19 -3.84 44.07
N GLU A 78 22.04 -3.10 43.36
CA GLU A 78 23.49 -3.09 43.58
C GLU A 78 23.83 -2.47 44.94
N GLN A 79 23.19 -1.35 45.31
CA GLN A 79 23.36 -0.77 46.66
C GLN A 79 22.91 -1.73 47.75
N ALA A 80 21.75 -2.38 47.59
CA ALA A 80 21.27 -3.38 48.54
C ALA A 80 22.20 -4.61 48.61
N ALA A 81 22.83 -5.00 47.50
CA ALA A 81 23.84 -6.06 47.50
C ALA A 81 25.12 -5.64 48.21
N THR A 82 25.57 -4.39 48.05
CA THR A 82 26.74 -3.87 48.79
C THR A 82 26.46 -3.70 50.28
N ASP A 83 25.25 -3.28 50.65
CA ASP A 83 24.84 -3.16 52.05
C ASP A 83 24.70 -4.53 52.70
N LYS A 84 24.16 -5.54 51.99
CA LYS A 84 24.16 -6.94 52.44
C LYS A 84 25.57 -7.50 52.59
N ALA A 85 26.48 -7.21 51.67
CA ALA A 85 27.87 -7.65 51.79
C ALA A 85 28.56 -7.00 53.01
N ARG A 86 28.25 -5.73 53.30
CA ARG A 86 28.70 -5.03 54.52
C ARG A 86 28.08 -5.61 55.78
N GLU A 87 26.78 -5.88 55.78
CA GLU A 87 26.09 -6.54 56.90
C GLU A 87 26.62 -7.96 57.11
N GLU A 88 26.96 -8.70 56.07
CA GLU A 88 27.60 -10.01 56.18
C GLU A 88 29.02 -9.93 56.72
N GLU A 89 29.80 -8.91 56.34
CA GLU A 89 31.11 -8.63 56.94
C GLU A 89 30.99 -8.23 58.41
N ASP A 90 30.01 -7.40 58.76
CA ASP A 90 29.77 -6.96 60.13
C ASP A 90 29.16 -8.08 60.98
N ALA A 91 28.32 -8.95 60.41
CA ALA A 91 27.85 -10.19 61.03
C ALA A 91 28.98 -11.22 61.18
N ARG A 92 29.91 -11.31 60.23
CA ARG A 92 31.12 -12.14 60.36
C ARG A 92 32.03 -11.60 61.47
N LYS A 93 32.22 -10.28 61.57
CA LYS A 93 32.97 -9.64 62.67
C LYS A 93 32.26 -9.82 64.02
N ALA A 94 30.92 -9.77 64.06
CA ALA A 94 30.13 -10.03 65.27
C ALA A 94 30.15 -11.52 65.67
N SER A 95 30.21 -12.44 64.69
CA SER A 95 30.26 -13.89 64.92
C SER A 95 31.59 -14.41 65.46
N TRP A 96 32.67 -13.63 65.38
CA TRP A 96 33.98 -14.02 65.92
C TRP A 96 34.08 -13.93 67.46
N LEU A 97 33.18 -13.19 68.10
CA LEU A 97 33.10 -13.08 69.57
C LEU A 97 32.03 -14.00 70.21
N GLY A 98 31.35 -14.83 69.43
CA GLY A 98 30.21 -15.66 69.86
C GLY A 98 30.47 -17.16 69.83
N ARG A 99 31.37 -17.67 70.65
CA ARG A 99 31.57 -19.12 70.87
C ARG A 99 30.33 -19.75 71.52
N ARG A 100 29.61 -20.65 70.83
CA ARG A 100 29.20 -22.02 71.27
C ARG A 100 27.87 -22.50 70.64
N ARG A 101 27.92 -23.79 70.24
CA ARG A 101 26.93 -24.88 70.41
C ARG A 101 26.05 -25.28 69.21
N SER A 102 26.14 -26.59 68.89
CA SER A 102 25.24 -27.48 68.11
C SER A 102 24.93 -27.05 66.66
N GLY A 103 25.25 -27.78 65.58
CA GLY A 103 25.30 -29.23 65.39
C GLY A 103 23.96 -29.72 64.86
N GLN A 104 23.88 -30.11 63.57
CA GLN A 104 23.15 -31.29 63.05
C GLN A 104 23.22 -31.37 61.51
N GLU A 105 23.54 -32.57 61.02
CA GLU A 105 23.60 -33.04 59.62
C GLU A 105 22.21 -33.15 58.96
N THR A 106 22.15 -33.13 57.62
CA THR A 106 21.57 -34.21 56.79
C THR A 106 21.64 -33.91 55.28
N ALA A 107 22.10 -34.91 54.53
CA ALA A 107 21.79 -35.21 53.11
C ALA A 107 21.23 -36.66 53.11
N PRO A 108 20.95 -37.37 51.99
CA PRO A 108 20.34 -37.10 50.66
C PRO A 108 19.20 -38.13 50.33
N GLU A 109 18.66 -38.17 49.08
CA GLU A 109 18.09 -39.33 48.31
C GLU A 109 17.21 -38.79 47.15
N GLU A 110 17.32 -39.07 45.84
CA GLU A 110 17.42 -40.28 44.99
C GLU A 110 16.15 -41.19 44.89
N SER A 111 15.50 -41.17 43.72
CA SER A 111 14.80 -42.28 43.04
C SER A 111 14.37 -41.78 41.65
N GLY A 112 14.61 -42.40 40.50
CA GLY A 112 15.01 -43.75 40.15
C GLY A 112 14.00 -44.31 39.15
N LEU A 113 14.37 -44.47 37.87
CA LEU A 113 13.90 -45.52 36.92
C LEU A 113 14.60 -45.38 35.53
N PRO A 114 15.21 -46.45 34.98
CA PRO A 114 15.94 -46.45 33.70
C PRO A 114 15.09 -46.86 32.46
N PRO A 115 15.51 -46.53 31.22
CA PRO A 115 14.77 -46.86 29.98
C PRO A 115 14.98 -48.31 29.50
N LEU A 116 13.93 -48.90 28.92
CA LEU A 116 13.92 -50.25 28.35
C LEU A 116 14.58 -50.35 26.97
N ASP A 117 15.24 -51.50 26.76
CA ASP A 117 16.08 -51.91 25.63
C ASP A 117 15.24 -52.58 24.50
N PRO A 118 15.40 -52.22 23.20
CA PRO A 118 14.54 -52.67 22.08
C PRO A 118 14.79 -54.09 21.53
N ALA A 119 15.49 -54.98 22.26
CA ALA A 119 16.01 -56.23 21.71
C ALA A 119 15.05 -57.46 21.70
N HIS A 120 13.77 -57.34 22.04
CA HIS A 120 12.88 -58.51 22.20
C HIS A 120 11.54 -58.49 21.44
N SER A 121 11.40 -57.70 20.37
CA SER A 121 10.12 -57.58 19.63
C SER A 121 9.90 -58.60 18.49
N ASN A 122 10.83 -59.52 18.20
CA ASN A 122 10.79 -60.34 16.96
C ASN A 122 10.74 -61.86 17.14
N LEU A 123 10.11 -62.38 18.21
CA LEU A 123 10.01 -63.84 18.44
C LEU A 123 8.59 -64.42 18.50
N ALA A 124 7.57 -63.70 18.03
CA ALA A 124 6.18 -64.17 18.07
C ALA A 124 5.55 -64.44 16.69
N ASP A 125 6.37 -64.75 15.68
CA ASP A 125 5.84 -65.20 14.40
C ASP A 125 6.78 -66.25 13.82
N LEU A 126 6.35 -67.52 13.86
CA LEU A 126 6.73 -68.61 12.94
C LEU A 126 6.15 -69.94 13.43
N GLY A 127 5.19 -70.49 12.68
CA GLY A 127 5.07 -71.94 12.53
C GLY A 127 3.69 -72.55 12.73
N ALA A 128 2.83 -72.52 11.70
CA ALA A 128 1.85 -73.59 11.49
C ALA A 128 1.55 -73.76 9.99
N ARG A 129 2.04 -74.88 9.43
CA ARG A 129 1.76 -75.38 8.08
C ARG A 129 0.53 -76.33 8.09
N PRO A 130 0.01 -76.74 6.93
CA PRO A 130 -1.44 -76.83 6.67
C PRO A 130 -2.05 -78.21 6.94
N SER A 131 -3.36 -78.23 7.22
CA SER A 131 -4.20 -79.43 7.10
C SER A 131 -5.52 -79.06 6.43
N THR A 132 -5.91 -79.90 5.46
CA THR A 132 -7.10 -79.77 4.60
C THR A 132 -8.31 -80.50 5.26
N PRO A 133 -9.50 -80.60 4.63
CA PRO A 133 -10.70 -79.91 5.10
C PRO A 133 -11.75 -80.88 5.66
N SER A 134 -12.32 -80.59 6.84
CA SER A 134 -13.49 -81.33 7.34
C SER A 134 -14.74 -80.45 7.38
N GLN A 135 -15.81 -81.02 6.82
CA GLN A 135 -17.12 -80.42 6.67
C GLN A 135 -17.82 -80.24 8.02
N ILE A 136 -17.56 -79.12 8.70
CA ILE A 136 -18.44 -78.58 9.76
C ILE A 136 -18.56 -77.06 9.56
N LYS A 137 -18.82 -76.65 8.31
CA LYS A 137 -19.25 -75.30 7.95
C LYS A 137 -20.74 -75.34 7.64
N ALA A 138 -21.56 -74.92 8.60
CA ALA A 138 -22.89 -74.35 8.30
C ALA A 138 -23.53 -73.67 9.51
N ARG A 139 -23.33 -74.16 10.74
CA ARG A 139 -24.13 -73.68 11.89
C ARG A 139 -23.46 -72.65 12.81
N ARG A 140 -22.12 -72.48 12.77
CA ARG A 140 -21.39 -71.45 13.55
C ARG A 140 -21.16 -70.12 12.81
N GLN A 141 -21.34 -70.06 11.49
CA GLN A 141 -21.11 -68.84 10.71
C GLN A 141 -22.23 -67.80 10.82
N ALA A 142 -23.44 -68.19 11.25
CA ALA A 142 -24.54 -67.26 11.51
C ALA A 142 -24.32 -66.41 12.78
N ALA A 143 -23.71 -66.98 13.83
CA ALA A 143 -23.39 -66.26 15.07
C ALA A 143 -22.12 -65.38 14.96
N ALA A 144 -21.20 -65.71 14.05
CA ALA A 144 -20.05 -64.87 13.74
C ALA A 144 -20.45 -63.64 12.89
N ARG A 145 -21.35 -63.82 11.91
CA ARG A 145 -21.85 -62.71 11.08
C ARG A 145 -22.68 -61.70 11.88
N SER A 146 -23.48 -62.12 12.87
CA SER A 146 -24.24 -61.17 13.71
C SER A 146 -23.34 -60.34 14.62
N ARG A 147 -22.24 -60.91 15.14
CA ARG A 147 -21.22 -60.16 15.90
C ARG A 147 -20.41 -59.20 15.01
N GLU A 148 -20.09 -59.59 13.78
CA GLU A 148 -19.43 -58.69 12.83
C GLU A 148 -20.32 -57.54 12.39
N ILE A 149 -21.61 -57.78 12.16
CA ILE A 149 -22.59 -56.73 11.85
C ILE A 149 -22.78 -55.80 13.06
N GLY A 150 -22.91 -56.35 14.27
CA GLY A 150 -23.00 -55.54 15.50
C GLY A 150 -21.76 -54.67 15.74
N ARG A 151 -20.55 -55.21 15.49
CA ARG A 151 -19.30 -54.45 15.63
C ARG A 151 -19.18 -53.34 14.58
N LYS A 152 -19.65 -53.57 13.35
CA LYS A 152 -19.68 -52.54 12.29
C LYS A 152 -20.68 -51.43 12.61
N ILE A 153 -21.88 -51.76 13.09
CA ILE A 153 -22.89 -50.76 13.48
C ILE A 153 -22.38 -49.92 14.66
N PHE A 154 -21.76 -50.54 15.66
CA PHE A 154 -21.18 -49.80 16.79
C PHE A 154 -20.02 -48.89 16.37
N LEU A 155 -19.13 -49.36 15.48
CA LEU A 155 -18.03 -48.54 14.96
C LEU A 155 -18.54 -47.36 14.13
N PHE A 156 -19.53 -47.57 13.27
CA PHE A 156 -20.19 -46.50 12.52
C PHE A 156 -20.91 -45.51 13.45
N GLY A 157 -21.59 -46.01 14.49
CA GLY A 157 -22.22 -45.18 15.52
C GLY A 157 -21.21 -44.33 16.29
N ALA A 158 -20.06 -44.90 16.65
CA ALA A 158 -19.00 -44.18 17.35
C ALA A 158 -18.34 -43.11 16.46
N ILE A 159 -18.09 -43.41 15.18
CA ILE A 159 -17.53 -42.45 14.21
C ILE A 159 -18.52 -41.30 13.97
N THR A 160 -19.80 -41.61 13.77
CA THR A 160 -20.82 -40.58 13.56
C THR A 160 -21.02 -39.70 14.80
N ALA A 161 -21.06 -40.29 16.01
CA ALA A 161 -21.11 -39.53 17.26
C ALA A 161 -19.85 -38.64 17.43
N GLY A 162 -18.66 -39.16 17.10
CA GLY A 162 -17.41 -38.41 17.12
C GLY A 162 -17.43 -37.22 16.15
N LEU A 163 -17.93 -37.41 14.93
CA LEU A 163 -18.07 -36.33 13.94
C LEU A 163 -19.08 -35.26 14.40
N VAL A 164 -20.19 -35.66 15.01
CA VAL A 164 -21.19 -34.72 15.56
C VAL A 164 -20.58 -33.91 16.71
N LEU A 165 -19.86 -34.55 17.63
CA LEU A 165 -19.16 -33.86 18.72
C LEU A 165 -18.07 -32.92 18.20
N LEU A 166 -17.33 -33.32 17.16
CA LEU A 166 -16.31 -32.48 16.55
C LEU A 166 -16.94 -31.27 15.85
N PHE A 167 -18.06 -31.44 15.14
CA PHE A 167 -18.80 -30.33 14.51
C PHE A 167 -19.37 -29.34 15.54
N LEU A 168 -19.92 -29.84 16.65
CA LEU A 168 -20.42 -28.98 17.74
C LEU A 168 -19.26 -28.29 18.47
N GLY A 169 -18.17 -29.00 18.72
CA GLY A 169 -16.97 -28.47 19.35
C GLY A 169 -16.27 -27.40 18.51
N THR A 170 -16.17 -27.57 17.18
CA THR A 170 -15.58 -26.56 16.30
C THR A 170 -16.45 -25.32 16.21
N ASN A 171 -17.78 -25.44 16.12
CA ASN A 171 -18.67 -24.28 16.15
C ASN A 171 -18.56 -23.50 17.47
N PHE A 172 -18.49 -24.19 18.61
CA PHE A 172 -18.32 -23.54 19.91
C PHE A 172 -16.95 -22.89 20.06
N ALA A 173 -15.88 -23.57 19.65
CA ALA A 173 -14.52 -23.03 19.68
C ALA A 173 -14.36 -21.81 18.76
N VAL A 174 -14.92 -21.86 17.55
CA VAL A 174 -14.91 -20.74 16.61
C VAL A 174 -15.73 -19.55 17.14
N ALA A 175 -16.88 -19.80 17.76
CA ALA A 175 -17.68 -18.74 18.40
C ALA A 175 -16.91 -18.10 19.56
N ARG A 176 -16.24 -18.89 20.40
CA ARG A 176 -15.45 -18.42 21.54
C ARG A 176 -14.20 -17.66 21.12
N ILE A 177 -13.52 -18.11 20.05
CA ILE A 177 -12.38 -17.41 19.45
C ILE A 177 -12.84 -16.07 18.84
N LYS A 178 -14.00 -16.03 18.15
CA LYS A 178 -14.58 -14.77 17.67
C LYS A 178 -14.89 -13.81 18.81
N GLU A 179 -15.45 -14.31 19.92
CA GLU A 179 -15.77 -13.50 21.09
C GLU A 179 -14.52 -12.97 21.81
N MET A 180 -13.48 -13.78 21.97
CA MET A 180 -12.19 -13.32 22.51
C MET A 180 -11.49 -12.32 21.58
N ARG A 181 -11.61 -12.49 20.26
CA ARG A 181 -11.07 -11.53 19.28
C ARG A 181 -11.84 -10.21 19.30
N ALA A 182 -13.15 -10.24 19.53
CA ALA A 182 -13.99 -9.05 19.68
C ALA A 182 -13.80 -8.33 21.03
N ARG A 183 -13.38 -9.04 22.09
CA ARG A 183 -13.02 -8.42 23.38
C ARG A 183 -11.61 -7.82 23.39
N ASN A 184 -10.71 -8.34 22.56
CA ASN A 184 -9.34 -7.86 22.42
C ASN A 184 -9.16 -6.83 21.29
N THR A 185 -10.24 -6.35 20.67
CA THR A 185 -10.15 -5.08 19.93
C THR A 185 -10.12 -3.97 20.98
N PRO A 186 -8.96 -3.35 21.28
CA PRO A 186 -8.96 -2.11 22.06
C PRO A 186 -9.95 -1.16 21.37
N GLU A 187 -10.70 -0.37 22.13
CA GLU A 187 -11.56 0.68 21.57
C GLU A 187 -10.77 1.42 20.49
N GLY A 188 -11.10 1.11 19.24
CA GLY A 188 -10.24 1.42 18.11
C GLY A 188 -10.10 2.93 18.08
N PHE A 189 -8.89 3.43 17.89
CA PHE A 189 -8.67 4.86 17.69
C PHE A 189 -9.57 5.32 16.52
N VAL A 190 -10.69 5.96 16.87
CA VAL A 190 -11.64 6.50 15.90
C VAL A 190 -11.05 7.82 15.44
N TYR A 191 -10.37 7.78 14.30
CA TYR A 191 -9.90 8.96 13.59
C TYR A 191 -11.10 9.88 13.28
N PRO A 192 -11.17 11.07 13.89
CA PRO A 192 -12.27 11.99 13.67
C PRO A 192 -12.13 12.61 12.28
N ASN A 193 -13.15 12.48 11.44
CA ASN A 193 -13.15 13.05 10.10
C ASN A 193 -13.47 14.55 10.14
N LYS A 194 -12.45 15.39 9.96
CA LYS A 194 -12.59 16.86 9.99
C LYS A 194 -12.84 17.48 8.62
N ALA A 195 -12.96 16.67 7.56
CA ALA A 195 -13.03 17.19 6.19
C ALA A 195 -14.21 18.16 5.97
N MET A 196 -15.37 17.92 6.59
CA MET A 196 -16.52 18.82 6.48
C MET A 196 -16.31 20.15 7.23
N GLU A 197 -15.64 20.11 8.38
CA GLU A 197 -15.31 21.32 9.14
C GLU A 197 -14.28 22.17 8.39
N MET A 198 -13.28 21.50 7.78
CA MET A 198 -12.28 22.11 6.91
C MET A 198 -12.93 22.80 5.70
N LEU A 199 -13.87 22.12 5.03
CA LEU A 199 -14.65 22.72 3.95
C LEU A 199 -15.42 23.97 4.40
N ALA A 200 -16.07 23.91 5.57
CA ALA A 200 -16.81 25.04 6.12
C ALA A 200 -15.88 26.21 6.54
N ALA A 201 -14.66 25.91 6.96
CA ALA A 201 -13.64 26.90 7.30
C ALA A 201 -12.98 27.56 6.07
N GLY A 202 -13.29 27.08 4.85
CA GLY A 202 -12.72 27.60 3.61
C GLY A 202 -11.29 27.13 3.34
N THR A 203 -10.85 26.02 3.92
CA THR A 203 -9.57 25.41 3.54
C THR A 203 -9.62 24.91 2.08
N PRO A 204 -8.49 24.85 1.38
CA PRO A 204 -8.45 24.37 0.00
C PRO A 204 -9.08 22.98 -0.15
N SER A 205 -9.89 22.80 -1.19
CA SER A 205 -10.63 21.56 -1.43
C SER A 205 -9.73 20.33 -1.59
N ALA A 206 -8.48 20.53 -2.04
CA ALA A 206 -7.46 19.48 -2.08
C ALA A 206 -7.15 18.90 -0.69
N ASP A 207 -6.93 19.77 0.30
CA ASP A 207 -6.57 19.36 1.66
C ASP A 207 -7.76 18.65 2.33
N CYS A 208 -8.98 19.09 2.02
CA CYS A 208 -10.21 18.45 2.51
C CYS A 208 -10.36 17.01 2.01
N ILE A 209 -10.03 16.74 0.73
CA ILE A 209 -10.04 15.37 0.19
C ILE A 209 -9.00 14.50 0.89
N GLU A 210 -7.81 15.05 1.13
CA GLU A 210 -6.72 14.32 1.79
C GLU A 210 -7.11 13.88 3.20
N GLU A 211 -7.74 14.76 3.97
CA GLU A 211 -8.29 14.46 5.28
C GLU A 211 -9.39 13.39 5.20
N ALA A 212 -10.33 13.52 4.26
CA ALA A 212 -11.42 12.56 4.08
C ALA A 212 -10.90 11.16 3.68
N LEU A 213 -9.91 11.09 2.79
CA LEU A 213 -9.24 9.84 2.41
C LEU A 213 -8.50 9.22 3.60
N THR A 214 -7.83 10.04 4.41
CA THR A 214 -7.13 9.60 5.61
C THR A 214 -8.11 9.01 6.62
N ALA A 215 -9.26 9.67 6.82
CA ALA A 215 -10.33 9.16 7.68
C ALA A 215 -10.89 7.81 7.20
N VAL A 216 -11.12 7.62 5.89
CA VAL A 216 -11.57 6.34 5.33
C VAL A 216 -10.50 5.25 5.46
N ARG A 217 -9.22 5.59 5.31
CA ARG A 217 -8.10 4.63 5.49
C ARG A 217 -7.99 4.13 6.93
N HIS A 218 -8.24 4.99 7.91
CA HIS A 218 -8.21 4.62 9.32
C HIS A 218 -9.50 3.92 9.76
N ASN A 219 -10.66 4.45 9.36
CA ASN A 219 -11.98 3.96 9.76
C ASN A 219 -12.93 3.97 8.56
N ASP A 220 -13.08 2.81 7.93
CA ASP A 220 -13.94 2.63 6.77
C ASP A 220 -15.41 2.45 7.19
N THR A 221 -16.02 3.55 7.62
CA THR A 221 -17.43 3.63 8.00
C THR A 221 -18.28 4.17 6.85
N PRO A 222 -19.58 3.82 6.76
CA PRO A 222 -20.47 4.39 5.75
C PRO A 222 -20.57 5.92 5.84
N GLU A 223 -20.42 6.48 7.04
CA GLU A 223 -20.39 7.93 7.27
C GLU A 223 -19.15 8.58 6.67
N ASN A 224 -17.97 8.01 6.87
CA ASN A 224 -16.72 8.52 6.29
C ASN A 224 -16.73 8.43 4.77
N ARG A 225 -17.29 7.35 4.19
CA ARG A 225 -17.49 7.24 2.74
C ARG A 225 -18.45 8.31 2.21
N ALA A 226 -19.54 8.60 2.92
CA ALA A 226 -20.48 9.64 2.54
C ALA A 226 -19.86 11.05 2.61
N ILE A 227 -19.00 11.31 3.60
CA ILE A 227 -18.24 12.56 3.69
C ILE A 227 -17.26 12.67 2.51
N LEU A 228 -16.48 11.62 2.24
CA LEU A 228 -15.55 11.60 1.11
C LEU A 228 -16.26 11.88 -0.22
N GLU A 229 -17.42 11.27 -0.46
CA GLU A 229 -18.19 11.51 -1.69
C GLU A 229 -18.68 12.95 -1.79
N LYS A 230 -19.12 13.57 -0.68
CA LYS A 230 -19.49 15.00 -0.68
C LYS A 230 -18.30 15.89 -1.03
N VAL A 231 -17.12 15.61 -0.48
CA VAL A 231 -15.92 16.39 -0.76
C VAL A 231 -15.48 16.21 -2.22
N ARG A 232 -15.58 14.99 -2.77
CA ARG A 232 -15.34 14.73 -4.20
C ARG A 232 -16.27 15.54 -5.09
N LEU A 233 -17.57 15.54 -4.82
CA LEU A 233 -18.54 16.33 -5.59
C LEU A 233 -18.20 17.83 -5.56
N GLN A 234 -17.76 18.34 -4.40
CA GLN A 234 -17.31 19.73 -4.29
C GLN A 234 -16.09 20.01 -5.18
N VAL A 235 -15.06 19.15 -5.15
CA VAL A 235 -13.88 19.31 -6.01
C VAL A 235 -14.23 19.21 -7.49
N ILE A 236 -15.09 18.26 -7.87
CA ILE A 236 -15.58 18.13 -9.25
C ILE A 236 -16.25 19.45 -9.67
N SER A 237 -17.14 19.99 -8.84
CA SER A 237 -17.82 21.25 -9.14
C SER A 237 -16.86 22.45 -9.29
N GLU A 238 -15.82 22.52 -8.46
CA GLU A 238 -14.82 23.59 -8.51
C GLU A 238 -13.97 23.51 -9.79
N VAL A 239 -13.54 22.30 -10.16
CA VAL A 239 -12.79 22.05 -11.40
C VAL A 239 -13.66 22.36 -12.61
N GLU A 240 -14.91 21.92 -12.63
CA GLU A 240 -15.85 22.20 -13.73
C GLU A 240 -16.14 23.70 -13.86
N ALA A 241 -16.31 24.42 -12.75
CA ALA A 241 -16.46 25.88 -12.76
C ALA A 241 -15.21 26.60 -13.32
N GLY A 242 -14.02 26.06 -13.06
CA GLY A 242 -12.78 26.53 -13.68
C GLY A 242 -12.74 26.28 -15.19
N LEU A 243 -13.17 25.10 -15.64
CA LEU A 243 -13.23 24.72 -17.06
C LEU A 243 -14.27 25.51 -17.85
N SER A 244 -15.44 25.82 -17.27
CA SER A 244 -16.55 26.50 -17.93
C SER A 244 -16.58 28.01 -17.74
N CYS A 245 -15.53 28.60 -17.12
CA CYS A 245 -15.55 30.02 -16.79
C CYS A 245 -15.71 30.94 -18.02
N VAL A 246 -16.63 31.91 -17.90
CA VAL A 246 -16.86 32.99 -18.86
C VAL A 246 -16.84 34.33 -18.11
N PRO A 247 -15.99 35.30 -18.47
CA PRO A 247 -15.00 35.27 -19.56
C PRO A 247 -13.87 34.26 -19.31
N PHE A 248 -13.20 33.84 -20.39
CA PHE A 248 -12.05 32.94 -20.27
C PHE A 248 -10.94 33.57 -19.44
N ALA A 249 -10.46 32.83 -18.45
CA ALA A 249 -9.29 33.19 -17.65
C ALA A 249 -8.33 32.01 -17.58
N GLN A 250 -7.13 32.17 -18.16
CA GLN A 250 -6.11 31.13 -18.16
C GLN A 250 -5.72 30.70 -16.74
N GLU A 251 -5.64 31.65 -15.80
CA GLU A 251 -5.35 31.37 -14.39
C GLU A 251 -6.37 30.41 -13.74
N LYS A 252 -7.66 30.50 -14.10
CA LYS A 252 -8.69 29.60 -13.56
C LYS A 252 -8.55 28.19 -14.12
N LEU A 253 -8.21 28.08 -15.40
CA LEU A 253 -7.94 26.81 -16.05
C LEU A 253 -6.68 26.13 -15.46
N ASP A 254 -5.62 26.90 -15.23
CA ASP A 254 -4.38 26.41 -14.62
C ASP A 254 -4.60 25.97 -13.16
N LYS A 255 -5.40 26.73 -12.39
CA LYS A 255 -5.81 26.34 -11.03
C LYS A 255 -6.62 25.05 -11.01
N ALA A 256 -7.60 24.91 -11.91
CA ALA A 256 -8.40 23.70 -12.03
C ALA A 256 -7.53 22.48 -12.37
N SER A 257 -6.56 22.66 -13.28
CA SER A 257 -5.55 21.64 -13.61
C SER A 257 -4.68 21.25 -12.43
N ALA A 258 -4.14 22.22 -11.70
CA ALA A 258 -3.31 21.96 -10.53
C ALA A 258 -4.08 21.21 -9.44
N LEU A 259 -5.35 21.60 -9.21
CA LEU A 259 -6.24 20.96 -8.25
C LEU A 259 -6.51 19.50 -8.61
N ILE A 260 -6.95 19.22 -9.84
CA ILE A 260 -7.29 17.84 -10.24
C ILE A 260 -6.06 16.93 -10.32
N ASN A 261 -4.90 17.45 -10.71
CA ASN A 261 -3.65 16.68 -10.70
C ASN A 261 -3.27 16.29 -9.27
N ARG A 262 -3.35 17.22 -8.31
CA ARG A 262 -3.05 16.94 -6.90
C ARG A 262 -4.02 15.90 -6.32
N VAL A 263 -5.31 16.02 -6.62
CA VAL A 263 -6.34 15.10 -6.13
C VAL A 263 -6.21 13.72 -6.80
N GLY A 264 -6.02 13.67 -8.12
CA GLY A 264 -5.89 12.43 -8.90
C GLY A 264 -4.65 11.60 -8.57
N MET A 265 -3.62 12.19 -7.95
CA MET A 265 -2.49 11.41 -7.41
C MET A 265 -2.83 10.64 -6.13
N LYS A 266 -3.87 11.04 -5.41
CA LYS A 266 -4.23 10.50 -4.09
C LYS A 266 -5.52 9.70 -4.09
N ASP A 267 -6.47 10.10 -4.93
CA ASP A 267 -7.77 9.45 -5.10
C ASP A 267 -7.78 8.61 -6.38
N SER A 268 -8.16 7.34 -6.25
CA SER A 268 -8.26 6.38 -7.35
C SER A 268 -9.69 6.15 -7.82
N ASP A 269 -10.61 7.05 -7.49
CA ASP A 269 -12.01 6.96 -7.92
C ASP A 269 -12.16 7.20 -9.43
N THR A 270 -13.08 6.46 -10.05
CA THR A 270 -13.28 6.52 -11.50
C THR A 270 -13.69 7.91 -11.96
N LYS A 271 -14.56 8.60 -11.20
CA LYS A 271 -15.01 9.96 -11.52
C LYS A 271 -13.86 10.95 -11.52
N THR A 272 -12.97 10.84 -10.54
CA THR A 272 -11.77 11.69 -10.42
C THR A 272 -10.82 11.43 -11.60
N THR A 273 -10.59 10.17 -11.97
CA THR A 273 -9.72 9.84 -13.11
C THR A 273 -10.30 10.29 -14.46
N GLU A 274 -11.61 10.14 -14.67
CA GLU A 274 -12.29 10.63 -15.87
C GLU A 274 -12.23 12.16 -15.96
N LEU A 275 -12.40 12.85 -14.84
CA LEU A 275 -12.29 14.30 -14.78
C LEU A 275 -10.86 14.78 -15.08
N LEU A 276 -9.84 14.09 -14.55
CA LEU A 276 -8.44 14.37 -14.83
C LEU A 276 -8.14 14.27 -16.35
N ASP A 277 -8.58 13.18 -16.98
CA ASP A 277 -8.42 13.00 -18.43
C ASP A 277 -9.17 14.07 -19.23
N ARG A 278 -10.38 14.44 -18.79
CA ARG A 278 -11.16 15.53 -19.40
C ARG A 278 -10.43 16.86 -19.31
N VAL A 279 -9.90 17.23 -18.14
CA VAL A 279 -9.15 18.47 -17.93
C VAL A 279 -7.88 18.50 -18.79
N ASN A 280 -7.15 17.38 -18.88
CA ASN A 280 -5.97 17.26 -19.72
C ASN A 280 -6.26 17.43 -21.21
N ARG A 281 -7.37 16.85 -21.69
CA ARG A 281 -7.86 17.06 -23.06
C ARG A 281 -8.25 18.51 -23.29
N GLU A 282 -8.97 19.13 -22.37
CA GLU A 282 -9.37 20.53 -22.46
C GLU A 282 -8.14 21.45 -22.55
N LEU A 283 -7.14 21.26 -21.69
CA LEU A 283 -5.89 22.01 -21.75
C LEU A 283 -5.16 21.87 -23.08
N ALA A 284 -5.15 20.67 -23.66
CA ALA A 284 -4.46 20.44 -24.93
C ALA A 284 -5.03 21.29 -26.08
N TYR A 285 -6.33 21.57 -26.07
CA TYR A 285 -6.94 22.46 -27.06
C TYR A 285 -6.46 23.92 -26.95
N PHE A 286 -6.07 24.39 -25.77
CA PHE A 286 -5.55 25.75 -25.56
C PHE A 286 -4.05 25.88 -25.84
N LYS A 287 -3.35 24.77 -26.08
CA LYS A 287 -1.92 24.75 -26.42
C LYS A 287 -1.70 25.01 -27.91
N PHE A 288 -1.88 26.26 -28.33
CA PHE A 288 -1.52 26.71 -29.68
C PHE A 288 -0.87 28.09 -29.64
N VAL A 289 -0.08 28.39 -30.67
CA VAL A 289 0.63 29.67 -30.80
C VAL A 289 0.34 30.27 -32.15
N LEU A 290 0.00 31.56 -32.17
CA LEU A 290 -0.13 32.35 -33.40
C LEU A 290 1.27 32.67 -33.94
N VAL A 291 1.62 32.12 -35.10
CA VAL A 291 2.95 32.25 -35.72
C VAL A 291 2.98 33.46 -36.65
N SER A 292 2.03 33.54 -37.58
CA SER A 292 1.97 34.60 -38.58
C SER A 292 0.52 34.93 -38.94
N THR A 293 0.35 36.14 -39.47
CA THR A 293 -0.90 36.71 -39.96
C THR A 293 -0.59 37.41 -41.28
N GLU A 294 -1.38 37.17 -42.32
CA GLU A 294 -1.17 37.73 -43.65
C GLU A 294 -1.68 39.18 -43.81
N GLY A 295 -2.15 39.81 -42.73
CA GLY A 295 -2.70 41.18 -42.74
C GLY A 295 -4.05 41.27 -42.03
N GLU A 296 -4.69 42.43 -42.04
CA GLU A 296 -6.08 42.58 -41.55
C GLU A 296 -7.04 41.82 -42.47
N GLY A 297 -7.86 40.93 -41.90
CA GLY A 297 -8.78 40.07 -42.66
C GLY A 297 -8.10 38.96 -43.50
N GLY A 298 -6.78 38.81 -43.35
CA GLY A 298 -6.00 37.76 -44.01
C GLY A 298 -6.08 36.42 -43.28
N LYS A 299 -5.29 35.45 -43.75
CA LYS A 299 -5.17 34.15 -43.07
C LYS A 299 -4.25 34.24 -41.86
N ALA A 300 -4.56 33.46 -40.84
CA ALA A 300 -3.73 33.28 -39.65
C ALA A 300 -3.16 31.86 -39.62
N VAL A 301 -1.87 31.75 -39.32
CA VAL A 301 -1.17 30.46 -39.18
C VAL A 301 -0.92 30.18 -37.71
N PHE A 302 -1.46 29.05 -37.25
CA PHE A 302 -1.31 28.57 -35.88
C PHE A 302 -0.42 27.34 -35.85
N ARG A 303 0.49 27.29 -34.88
CA ARG A 303 1.20 26.07 -34.50
C ARG A 303 0.46 25.41 -33.34
N LEU A 304 0.01 24.18 -33.56
CA LEU A 304 -0.73 23.37 -32.61
C LEU A 304 0.25 22.51 -31.81
N ASN A 305 0.09 22.53 -30.48
CA ASN A 305 0.81 21.65 -29.56
C ASN A 305 -0.19 20.78 -28.79
N ASN A 306 -1.07 20.14 -29.56
CA ASN A 306 -2.11 19.26 -29.06
C ASN A 306 -1.74 17.80 -29.40
N SER A 307 -1.49 16.98 -28.39
CA SER A 307 -1.12 15.56 -28.58
C SER A 307 -2.26 14.69 -29.11
N TYR A 308 -3.50 15.18 -29.06
CA TYR A 308 -4.68 14.46 -29.53
C TYR A 308 -4.98 14.73 -31.01
N LEU A 309 -4.29 15.68 -31.65
CA LEU A 309 -4.41 16.00 -33.06
C LEU A 309 -3.13 15.60 -33.78
N SER A 310 -3.25 15.06 -35.00
CA SER A 310 -2.10 14.73 -35.85
C SER A 310 -1.48 15.99 -36.48
N GLU A 311 -2.30 17.03 -36.68
CA GLU A 311 -1.90 18.28 -37.30
C GLU A 311 -1.07 19.13 -36.33
N LYS A 312 0.10 19.58 -36.81
CA LYS A 312 1.00 20.45 -36.03
C LYS A 312 0.87 21.92 -36.39
N GLU A 313 0.33 22.23 -37.55
CA GLU A 313 0.12 23.58 -38.05
C GLU A 313 -1.21 23.63 -38.79
N GLN A 314 -1.97 24.71 -38.57
CA GLN A 314 -3.26 24.93 -39.22
C GLN A 314 -3.34 26.39 -39.66
N THR A 315 -3.75 26.60 -40.91
CA THR A 315 -4.03 27.93 -41.46
C THR A 315 -5.53 28.14 -41.50
N VAL A 316 -6.00 29.24 -40.92
CA VAL A 316 -7.43 29.55 -40.81
C VAL A 316 -7.72 31.00 -41.22
N ALA A 317 -8.88 31.20 -41.86
CA ALA A 317 -9.42 32.51 -42.19
C ALA A 317 -10.58 32.91 -41.26
N GLU A 318 -11.08 34.15 -41.38
CA GLU A 318 -12.28 34.59 -40.67
C GLU A 318 -13.49 33.72 -41.05
N GLY A 319 -14.22 33.23 -40.05
CA GLY A 319 -15.35 32.31 -40.22
C GLY A 319 -15.00 30.83 -40.19
N GLU A 320 -13.71 30.46 -40.21
CA GLU A 320 -13.27 29.07 -40.11
C GLU A 320 -13.06 28.62 -38.67
N LEU A 321 -13.02 27.29 -38.46
CA LEU A 321 -12.79 26.65 -37.18
C LEU A 321 -11.33 26.23 -37.03
N LEU A 322 -10.67 26.71 -35.98
CA LEU A 322 -9.38 26.22 -35.50
C LEU A 322 -9.61 25.00 -34.59
N GLN A 323 -8.92 23.90 -34.88
CA GLN A 323 -9.06 22.62 -34.16
C GLN A 323 -10.52 22.13 -34.02
N ASP A 324 -11.37 22.40 -35.03
CA ASP A 324 -12.81 22.09 -35.03
C ASP A 324 -13.59 22.61 -33.81
N ARG A 325 -13.07 23.65 -33.15
CA ARG A 325 -13.61 24.14 -31.87
C ARG A 325 -13.69 25.65 -31.79
N PHE A 326 -12.61 26.34 -32.17
CA PHE A 326 -12.51 27.78 -31.99
C PHE A 326 -12.87 28.50 -33.28
N LEU A 327 -13.99 29.21 -33.29
CA LEU A 327 -14.42 30.01 -34.43
C LEU A 327 -13.60 31.30 -34.52
N VAL A 328 -12.97 31.53 -35.67
CA VAL A 328 -12.22 32.76 -35.93
C VAL A 328 -13.19 33.89 -36.26
N LYS A 329 -13.28 34.90 -35.38
CA LYS A 329 -14.14 36.07 -35.61
C LYS A 329 -13.45 37.22 -36.31
N LYS A 330 -12.18 37.46 -35.96
CA LYS A 330 -11.42 38.58 -36.52
C LYS A 330 -9.92 38.28 -36.51
N VAL A 331 -9.26 38.51 -37.65
CA VAL A 331 -7.82 38.42 -37.80
C VAL A 331 -7.24 39.83 -37.90
N GLY A 332 -6.46 40.23 -36.89
CA GLY A 332 -5.68 41.46 -36.89
C GLY A 332 -4.21 41.18 -37.22
N SER A 333 -3.41 42.25 -37.31
CA SER A 333 -1.96 42.16 -37.63
C SER A 333 -1.11 41.50 -36.55
N THR A 334 -1.56 41.51 -35.30
CA THR A 334 -0.83 40.96 -34.13
C THR A 334 -1.69 40.08 -33.23
N PHE A 335 -2.99 39.97 -33.51
CA PHE A 335 -3.92 39.20 -32.70
C PHE A 335 -5.01 38.56 -33.55
N VAL A 336 -5.58 37.46 -33.03
CA VAL A 336 -6.76 36.82 -33.59
C VAL A 336 -7.79 36.67 -32.48
N ARG A 337 -9.02 37.12 -32.73
CA ARG A 337 -10.15 36.89 -31.83
C ARG A 337 -10.84 35.59 -32.19
N LEU A 338 -10.95 34.73 -31.19
CA LEU A 338 -11.51 33.39 -31.29
C LEU A 338 -12.72 33.28 -30.36
N GLU A 339 -13.67 32.44 -30.71
CA GLU A 339 -14.80 32.07 -29.87
C GLU A 339 -14.83 30.56 -29.69
N ASP A 340 -14.89 30.09 -28.44
CA ASP A 340 -15.05 28.66 -28.15
C ASP A 340 -16.51 28.25 -28.37
N THR A 341 -16.75 27.37 -29.34
CA THR A 341 -18.09 26.88 -29.66
C THR A 341 -18.62 25.83 -28.67
N LYS A 342 -17.73 25.20 -27.88
CA LYS A 342 -18.12 24.16 -26.92
C LYS A 342 -18.59 24.71 -25.57
N VAL A 343 -18.13 25.91 -25.20
CA VAL A 343 -18.45 26.52 -23.90
C VAL A 343 -19.19 27.82 -24.15
N ALA A 344 -20.47 27.82 -23.79
CA ALA A 344 -21.31 29.00 -23.78
C ALA A 344 -21.61 29.42 -22.34
N SER A 345 -21.74 30.72 -22.13
CA SER A 345 -22.32 31.30 -20.92
C SER A 345 -23.77 30.85 -20.77
N GLU A 346 -24.34 30.96 -19.55
CA GLU A 346 -25.76 30.76 -19.28
C GLU A 346 -26.68 31.57 -20.21
N ASN A 347 -26.20 32.73 -20.67
CA ASN A 347 -26.89 33.60 -21.63
C ASN A 347 -26.71 33.19 -23.11
N GLY A 348 -26.09 32.04 -23.39
CA GLY A 348 -25.79 31.56 -24.74
C GLY A 348 -24.63 32.28 -25.45
N ALA A 349 -23.98 33.23 -24.79
CA ALA A 349 -22.83 33.94 -25.35
C ALA A 349 -21.60 32.99 -25.38
N PRO A 350 -20.94 32.82 -26.54
CA PRO A 350 -19.77 31.97 -26.65
C PRO A 350 -18.59 32.56 -25.87
N ARG A 351 -17.70 31.69 -25.38
CA ARG A 351 -16.53 32.13 -24.62
C ARG A 351 -15.49 32.73 -25.55
N ALA A 352 -15.30 34.04 -25.46
CA ALA A 352 -14.32 34.78 -26.25
C ALA A 352 -12.88 34.54 -25.75
N LEU A 353 -11.96 34.45 -26.71
CA LEU A 353 -10.55 34.16 -26.56
C LEU A 353 -9.75 35.09 -27.48
N MET A 354 -8.51 35.40 -27.10
CA MET A 354 -7.62 36.23 -27.91
C MET A 354 -6.25 35.59 -27.98
N ALA A 355 -5.85 35.19 -29.18
CA ALA A 355 -4.48 34.75 -29.46
C ALA A 355 -3.65 35.96 -29.88
N ARG A 356 -2.45 36.11 -29.33
CA ARG A 356 -1.51 37.17 -29.72
C ARG A 356 -0.26 36.56 -30.31
N LYS A 357 0.31 37.23 -31.31
CA LYS A 357 1.61 36.86 -31.87
C LYS A 357 2.66 37.08 -30.79
N MET A 358 3.46 36.07 -30.51
CA MET A 358 4.56 36.18 -29.55
C MET A 358 5.60 37.14 -30.13
N SER A 359 5.76 38.32 -29.53
CA SER A 359 6.91 39.16 -29.77
C SER A 359 8.15 38.44 -29.21
N PRO A 360 9.27 38.38 -29.95
CA PRO A 360 10.51 37.87 -29.38
C PRO A 360 10.82 38.70 -28.13
N VAL A 361 11.11 38.03 -27.02
CA VAL A 361 11.63 38.69 -25.81
C VAL A 361 12.95 39.30 -26.24
N GLY A 362 12.94 40.59 -26.57
CA GLY A 362 14.14 41.33 -26.89
C GLY A 362 15.09 41.15 -25.71
N SER A 363 16.28 40.63 -25.99
CA SER A 363 17.40 40.64 -25.05
C SER A 363 17.62 42.09 -24.63
N MET A 364 17.11 42.46 -23.45
CA MET A 364 17.62 43.60 -22.71
C MET A 364 18.97 43.23 -22.10
#